data_AF-A0A7V9KCN5-F1
#
_entry.id   AF-A0A7V9KCN5-F1
#
_cell.length_a   1.000
_cell.length_b   1.000
_cell.length_c   1.000
_cell.angle_alpha   90.00
_cell.angle_beta   90.00
_cell.angle_gamma   90.00
#
_symmetry.space_group_name_H-M   'P 1'
#
loop_
_entity.id
_entity.type
_entity.pdbx_description
1 polymer ?
#
loop_
_entity_poly.entity_id
_entity_poly.type
_entity_poly.pdbx_seq_one_letter_code
_entity_poly.pdbx_strand_id
1 'polypeptide(L)'
;MRTAEIPAMVNAHSHAFQRDLRAIAERPAPAAHSRDDFWSWRREMFRLAGELDPEAMSDVAGRVYAEMAAAGYGAVGEFHYVHHQPDGTPYDEPNELAIRLAGAAARHGVEIVLLPAAYHRNGWDGGDRPPAGGQRRFCDPTVSAFLERVDGLRAWARG
;
A
#
# COMPACT_ATOMS: atom_id res chain seq x y z
N MET A 1 10.77 -37.85 12.23
CA MET A 1 10.56 -36.92 11.10
C MET A 1 11.88 -36.18 10.87
N ARG A 2 12.41 -36.12 9.64
CA ARG A 2 13.62 -35.32 9.35
C ARG A 2 13.17 -33.89 9.04
N THR A 3 13.74 -32.92 9.74
CA THR A 3 13.57 -31.49 9.45
C THR A 3 14.69 -31.02 8.53
N ALA A 4 14.39 -30.04 7.66
CA ALA A 4 15.36 -29.32 6.86
C ALA A 4 15.17 -27.83 7.15
N GLU A 5 16.28 -27.11 7.27
CA GLU A 5 16.30 -25.65 7.42
C GLU A 5 16.57 -25.04 6.05
N ILE A 6 15.77 -24.05 5.67
CA ILE A 6 15.94 -23.29 4.43
C ILE A 6 15.88 -21.78 4.74
N PRO A 7 16.54 -20.93 3.94
CA PRO A 7 16.38 -19.49 4.05
C PRO A 7 14.92 -19.08 3.91
N ALA A 8 14.51 -18.06 4.66
CA ALA A 8 13.18 -17.48 4.55
C ALA A 8 12.97 -16.88 3.14
N MET A 9 11.75 -16.99 2.62
CA MET A 9 11.41 -16.48 1.30
C MET A 9 11.30 -14.95 1.31
N VAL A 10 11.65 -14.32 0.18
CA VAL A 10 11.40 -12.89 -0.02
C VAL A 10 10.08 -12.73 -0.79
N ASN A 11 9.16 -11.92 -0.26
CA ASN A 11 8.03 -11.44 -1.03
C ASN A 11 8.40 -10.13 -1.74
N ALA A 12 8.64 -10.17 -3.05
CA ALA A 12 9.14 -9.01 -3.77
C ALA A 12 8.12 -7.87 -3.97
N HIS A 13 6.82 -8.11 -3.74
CA HIS A 13 5.78 -7.12 -4.04
C HIS A 13 4.56 -7.28 -3.12
N SER A 14 4.18 -6.19 -2.46
CA SER A 14 3.04 -6.13 -1.56
C SER A 14 2.29 -4.80 -1.66
N HIS A 15 0.99 -4.87 -1.43
CA HIS A 15 0.14 -3.73 -1.06
C HIS A 15 -0.65 -4.15 0.18
N ALA A 16 -0.13 -3.87 1.37
CA ALA A 16 -0.61 -4.44 2.63
C ALA A 16 -2.12 -4.28 2.82
N PHE A 17 -2.66 -3.09 2.54
CA PHE A 17 -4.07 -2.79 2.72
C PHE A 17 -5.02 -3.64 1.86
N GLN A 18 -4.54 -4.16 0.73
CA GLN A 18 -5.35 -5.02 -0.14
C GLN A 18 -5.61 -6.39 0.49
N ARG A 19 -4.96 -6.72 1.61
CA ARG A 19 -5.34 -7.90 2.40
C ARG A 19 -6.82 -7.90 2.75
N ASP A 20 -7.42 -6.73 3.00
CA ASP A 20 -8.85 -6.62 3.33
C ASP A 20 -9.77 -6.68 2.09
N LEU A 21 -9.22 -6.72 0.87
CA LEU A 21 -9.97 -7.05 -0.35
C LEU A 21 -10.17 -8.55 -0.55
N ARG A 22 -9.34 -9.38 0.09
CA ARG A 22 -9.36 -10.83 -0.11
C ARG A 22 -10.77 -11.37 0.14
N ALA A 23 -11.30 -12.11 -0.83
CA ALA A 23 -12.65 -12.67 -0.84
C ALA A 23 -13.83 -11.65 -0.87
N ILE A 24 -13.60 -10.34 -0.72
CA ILE A 24 -14.65 -9.30 -0.81
C ILE A 24 -15.00 -8.98 -2.26
N ALA A 25 -13.99 -8.96 -3.13
CA ALA A 25 -14.15 -8.62 -4.53
C ALA A 25 -14.66 -9.77 -5.41
N GLU A 26 -14.91 -10.96 -4.84
CA GLU A 26 -15.41 -12.15 -5.55
C GLU A 26 -16.94 -12.09 -5.79
N ARG A 27 -17.51 -10.88 -5.86
CA ARG A 27 -18.95 -10.65 -6.00
C ARG A 27 -19.24 -10.21 -7.43
N PRO A 28 -20.21 -10.83 -8.12
CA PRO A 28 -20.65 -10.36 -9.43
C PRO A 28 -20.99 -8.88 -9.35
N ALA A 29 -20.50 -8.08 -10.29
CA ALA A 29 -20.83 -6.67 -10.35
C ALA A 29 -22.36 -6.49 -10.37
N PRO A 30 -22.91 -5.42 -9.75
CA PRO A 30 -24.34 -5.13 -9.81
C PRO A 30 -24.81 -5.15 -11.27
N ALA A 31 -26.06 -5.54 -11.53
CA ALA A 31 -26.61 -5.78 -12.89
C ALA A 31 -26.34 -4.67 -13.94
N ALA A 32 -25.95 -3.47 -13.50
CA ALA A 32 -25.43 -2.38 -14.32
C ALA A 32 -24.07 -2.65 -15.00
N HIS A 33 -23.35 -3.72 -14.66
CA HIS A 33 -22.10 -4.15 -15.32
C HIS A 33 -22.21 -5.63 -15.65
N SER A 34 -22.46 -5.96 -16.92
CA SER A 34 -22.70 -7.34 -17.38
C SER A 34 -21.45 -8.23 -17.36
N ARG A 35 -20.28 -7.67 -17.01
CA ARG A 35 -19.01 -8.39 -16.84
C ARG A 35 -18.25 -7.80 -15.66
N ASP A 36 -17.83 -8.67 -14.75
CA ASP A 36 -16.81 -8.36 -13.77
C ASP A 36 -15.47 -8.15 -14.50
N ASP A 37 -14.78 -7.06 -14.16
CA ASP A 37 -13.51 -6.70 -14.75
C ASP A 37 -12.59 -6.03 -13.71
N PHE A 38 -11.31 -5.89 -14.07
CA PHE A 38 -10.31 -5.23 -13.24
C PHE A 38 -10.75 -3.84 -12.75
N TRP A 39 -11.52 -3.10 -13.57
CA TRP A 39 -11.95 -1.75 -13.23
C TRP A 39 -13.03 -1.75 -12.15
N SER A 40 -13.88 -2.77 -12.14
CA SER A 40 -14.87 -2.96 -11.09
C SER A 40 -14.24 -3.35 -9.75
N TRP A 41 -13.23 -4.24 -9.75
CA TRP A 41 -12.38 -4.53 -8.58
C TRP A 41 -11.67 -3.27 -8.07
N ARG A 42 -11.12 -2.45 -8.98
CA ARG A 42 -10.37 -1.24 -8.65
C ARG A 42 -11.23 -0.22 -7.88
N ARG A 43 -12.54 -0.17 -8.12
CA ARG A 43 -13.44 0.71 -7.36
C ARG A 43 -13.47 0.33 -5.88
N GLU A 44 -13.55 -0.95 -5.57
CA GLU A 44 -13.54 -1.44 -4.18
C GLU A 44 -12.17 -1.23 -3.53
N MET A 45 -11.09 -1.42 -4.30
CA MET A 45 -9.75 -1.08 -3.84
C MET A 45 -9.62 0.41 -3.50
N PHE A 46 -10.16 1.32 -4.33
CA PHE A 46 -10.18 2.75 -4.03
C PHE A 46 -11.07 3.10 -2.83
N ARG A 47 -12.17 2.38 -2.60
CA ARG A 47 -13.01 2.56 -1.41
C ARG A 47 -12.21 2.24 -0.14
N LEU A 48 -11.60 1.06 -0.06
CA LEU A 48 -10.75 0.69 1.08
C LEU A 48 -9.57 1.63 1.25
N ALA A 49 -8.90 1.97 0.14
CA ALA A 49 -7.82 2.94 0.19
C ALA A 49 -8.30 4.31 0.72
N GLY A 50 -9.57 4.69 0.55
CA GLY A 50 -10.14 5.93 1.09
C GLY A 50 -10.41 5.91 2.59
N GLU A 51 -10.54 4.73 3.19
CA GLU A 51 -10.91 4.55 4.61
C GLU A 51 -9.68 4.38 5.52
N LEU A 52 -8.48 4.22 4.96
CA LEU A 52 -7.26 4.02 5.74
C LEU A 52 -6.79 5.30 6.42
N ASP A 53 -6.84 5.31 7.75
CA ASP A 53 -6.06 6.22 8.60
C ASP A 53 -4.79 5.51 9.13
N PRO A 54 -3.94 6.17 9.94
CA PRO A 54 -2.73 5.55 10.48
C PRO A 54 -2.96 4.31 11.35
N GLU A 55 -4.07 4.26 12.09
CA GLU A 55 -4.41 3.12 12.95
C GLU A 55 -4.84 1.92 12.10
N ALA A 56 -5.78 2.14 11.18
CA ALA A 56 -6.24 1.13 10.23
C ALA A 56 -5.09 0.59 9.35
N MET A 57 -4.16 1.45 8.94
CA MET A 57 -2.95 1.03 8.23
C MET A 57 -2.07 0.12 9.09
N SER A 58 -1.84 0.48 10.36
CA SER A 58 -1.05 -0.35 11.29
C SER A 58 -1.70 -1.71 11.54
N ASP A 59 -3.03 -1.74 11.62
CA ASP A 59 -3.82 -2.95 11.87
C ASP A 59 -3.78 -3.91 10.68
N VAL A 60 -4.05 -3.42 9.46
CA VAL A 60 -4.01 -4.27 8.26
C VAL A 60 -2.58 -4.74 7.97
N ALA A 61 -1.58 -3.89 8.20
CA ALA A 61 -0.17 -4.24 8.10
C ALA A 61 0.22 -5.32 9.12
N GLY A 62 -0.23 -5.21 10.38
CA GLY A 62 0.01 -6.23 11.40
C GLY A 62 -0.55 -7.59 10.99
N ARG A 63 -1.79 -7.63 10.50
CA ARG A 63 -2.40 -8.88 10.00
C ARG A 63 -1.60 -9.47 8.83
N VAL A 64 -1.29 -8.68 7.80
CA VAL A 64 -0.63 -9.23 6.61
C VAL A 64 0.80 -9.68 6.89
N TYR A 65 1.56 -8.95 7.71
CA TYR A 65 2.94 -9.33 8.03
C TYR A 65 3.02 -10.50 9.02
N ALA A 66 2.05 -10.64 9.94
CA ALA A 66 1.90 -11.85 10.73
C ALA A 66 1.60 -13.08 9.86
N GLU A 67 0.69 -12.95 8.89
CA GLU A 67 0.37 -14.00 7.92
C GLU A 67 1.61 -14.35 7.06
N MET A 68 2.40 -13.35 6.63
CA MET A 68 3.64 -13.56 5.87
C MET A 68 4.70 -14.31 6.69
N ALA A 69 4.94 -13.91 7.93
CA ALA A 69 5.89 -14.57 8.82
C ALA A 69 5.51 -16.05 9.06
N ALA A 70 4.22 -16.31 9.31
CA ALA A 70 3.70 -17.68 9.46
C ALA A 70 3.83 -18.53 8.19
N ALA A 71 3.83 -17.90 7.01
CA ALA A 71 4.03 -18.56 5.72
C ALA A 71 5.52 -18.73 5.33
N GLY A 72 6.46 -18.28 6.17
CA GLY A 72 7.90 -18.43 5.93
C GLY A 72 8.53 -17.30 5.11
N TYR A 73 7.86 -16.16 4.97
CA TYR A 73 8.47 -14.95 4.40
C TYR A 73 9.30 -14.22 5.46
N GLY A 74 10.54 -13.90 5.11
CA GLY A 74 11.47 -13.15 5.97
C GLY A 74 11.60 -11.69 5.58
N ALA A 75 11.25 -11.33 4.33
CA ALA A 75 11.30 -9.95 3.84
C ALA A 75 10.16 -9.64 2.88
N VAL A 76 9.78 -8.36 2.80
CA VAL A 76 8.74 -7.86 1.90
C VAL A 76 9.15 -6.56 1.20
N GLY A 77 8.97 -6.50 -0.13
CA GLY A 77 8.94 -5.26 -0.91
C GLY A 77 7.55 -4.64 -0.84
N GLU A 78 7.37 -3.63 -0.01
CA GLU A 78 6.08 -2.96 0.17
C GLU A 78 5.95 -1.82 -0.85
N PHE A 79 5.22 -2.08 -1.94
CA PHE A 79 4.89 -1.09 -2.96
C PHE A 79 3.79 -0.18 -2.43
N HIS A 80 4.22 0.91 -1.81
CA HIS A 80 3.37 1.80 -1.03
C HIS A 80 2.96 3.03 -1.87
N TYR A 81 1.66 3.21 -2.07
CA TYR A 81 1.11 4.37 -2.79
C TYR A 81 0.01 5.11 -2.03
N VAL A 82 -0.25 4.78 -0.77
CA VAL A 82 -1.29 5.44 0.04
C VAL A 82 -0.59 6.39 1.01
N HIS A 83 -0.29 7.61 0.57
CA HIS A 83 0.63 8.51 1.28
C HIS A 83 -0.10 9.52 2.17
N HIS A 84 -1.22 10.07 1.70
CA HIS A 84 -1.84 11.25 2.28
C HIS A 84 -3.16 10.94 3.00
N GLN A 85 -3.75 11.97 3.61
CA GLN A 85 -5.11 11.93 4.16
C GLN A 85 -6.15 11.65 3.06
N PRO A 86 -7.39 11.23 3.40
CA PRO A 86 -8.41 10.88 2.40
C PRO A 86 -8.70 11.97 1.35
N ASP A 87 -8.52 13.24 1.70
CA ASP A 87 -8.69 14.38 0.79
C ASP A 87 -7.45 14.67 -0.10
N GLY A 88 -6.31 14.04 0.19
CA GLY A 88 -5.03 14.23 -0.48
C GLY A 88 -4.07 15.17 0.26
N THR A 89 -4.47 15.73 1.40
CA THR A 89 -3.59 16.59 2.21
C THR A 89 -2.49 15.75 2.90
N PRO A 90 -1.22 16.19 2.89
CA PRO A 90 -0.18 15.53 3.67
C PRO A 90 -0.54 15.44 5.16
N TYR A 91 -0.07 14.40 5.84
CA TYR A 91 -0.04 14.35 7.30
C TYR A 91 1.06 15.27 7.85
N ASP A 92 1.02 15.57 9.15
CA ASP A 92 2.08 16.33 9.84
C ASP A 92 3.46 15.63 9.70
N GLU A 93 3.47 14.30 9.81
CA GLU A 93 4.57 13.44 9.36
C GLU A 93 4.26 12.95 7.93
N PRO A 94 4.94 13.46 6.88
CA PRO A 94 4.60 13.14 5.49
C PRO A 94 4.68 11.65 5.14
N ASN A 95 5.45 10.86 5.88
CA ASN A 95 5.60 9.42 5.71
C ASN A 95 4.84 8.58 6.74
N GLU A 96 3.85 9.17 7.45
CA GLU A 96 3.12 8.56 8.55
C GLU A 96 2.69 7.12 8.24
N LEU A 97 2.02 6.90 7.10
CA LEU A 97 1.50 5.58 6.73
C LEU A 97 2.61 4.57 6.38
N ALA A 98 3.71 5.02 5.78
CA ALA A 98 4.88 4.18 5.50
C ALA A 98 5.59 3.75 6.79
N ILE A 99 5.67 4.65 7.77
CA ILE A 99 6.23 4.37 9.10
C ILE A 99 5.35 3.36 9.85
N ARG A 100 4.01 3.47 9.76
CA ARG A 100 3.08 2.47 10.33
C ARG A 100 3.29 1.08 9.74
N LEU A 101 3.53 0.98 8.44
CA LEU A 101 3.87 -0.28 7.76
C LEU A 101 5.18 -0.86 8.30
N ALA A 102 6.23 -0.05 8.38
CA ALA A 102 7.52 -0.50 8.87
C ALA A 102 7.47 -0.98 10.34
N GLY A 103 6.78 -0.24 11.21
CA GLY A 103 6.57 -0.65 12.59
C GLY A 103 5.77 -1.95 12.72
N ALA A 104 4.79 -2.19 11.85
CA ALA A 104 4.06 -3.45 11.80
C ALA A 104 4.93 -4.62 11.33
N ALA A 105 5.76 -4.42 10.30
CA ALA A 105 6.67 -5.45 9.80
C ALA A 105 7.70 -5.85 10.87
N ALA A 106 8.30 -4.86 11.54
CA ALA A 106 9.25 -5.08 12.64
C ALA A 106 8.63 -5.89 13.81
N ARG A 107 7.37 -5.61 14.19
CA ARG A 107 6.65 -6.36 15.23
C ARG A 107 6.51 -7.86 14.91
N HIS A 108 6.48 -8.22 13.63
CA HIS A 108 6.32 -9.61 13.17
C HIS A 108 7.62 -10.23 12.63
N GLY A 109 8.76 -9.56 12.79
CA GLY A 109 10.06 -10.09 12.36
C GLY A 109 10.21 -10.20 10.83
N VAL A 110 9.46 -9.38 10.07
CA VAL A 110 9.57 -9.29 8.61
C VAL A 110 10.41 -8.07 8.27
N GLU A 111 11.51 -8.26 7.55
CA GLU A 111 12.28 -7.15 6.99
C GLU A 111 11.46 -6.45 5.91
N ILE A 112 11.48 -5.11 5.89
CA ILE A 112 10.68 -4.34 4.95
C ILE A 112 11.56 -3.46 4.07
N VAL A 113 11.33 -3.55 2.77
CA VAL A 113 11.81 -2.60 1.77
C VAL A 113 10.62 -1.75 1.35
N LEU A 114 10.54 -0.52 1.86
CA LEU A 114 9.52 0.44 1.45
C LEU A 114 9.84 0.96 0.05
N LEU A 115 8.86 0.85 -0.85
CA LEU A 115 8.95 1.31 -2.23
C LEU A 115 7.86 2.38 -2.45
N PRO A 116 8.13 3.67 -2.12
CA PRO A 116 7.17 4.75 -2.35
C PRO A 116 6.90 4.92 -3.84
N ALA A 117 5.65 4.69 -4.26
CA ALA A 117 5.26 4.86 -5.64
C ALA A 117 5.04 6.34 -5.97
N ALA A 118 5.63 6.80 -7.08
CA ALA A 118 5.30 8.06 -7.70
C ALA A 118 4.00 7.91 -8.51
N TYR A 119 2.89 8.43 -7.98
CA TYR A 119 1.62 8.52 -8.69
C TYR A 119 1.37 9.99 -9.08
N HIS A 120 0.95 10.23 -10.34
CA HIS A 120 0.79 11.61 -10.83
C HIS A 120 -0.56 11.89 -11.51
N ARG A 121 -1.15 10.92 -12.22
CA ARG A 121 -2.29 11.19 -13.12
C ARG A 121 -3.31 10.06 -13.19
N ASN A 122 -4.54 10.42 -13.51
CA ASN A 122 -5.68 9.51 -13.67
C ASN A 122 -5.80 8.95 -15.10
N GLY A 123 -4.72 8.38 -15.62
CA GLY A 123 -4.66 7.82 -16.98
C GLY A 123 -4.13 8.78 -18.05
N TRP A 124 -4.07 8.29 -19.28
CA TRP A 124 -3.48 8.99 -20.43
C TRP A 124 -4.34 8.75 -21.68
N ASP A 125 -4.90 9.83 -22.23
CA ASP A 125 -5.67 9.85 -23.48
C ASP A 125 -5.14 10.93 -24.46
N GLY A 126 -3.87 11.31 -24.31
CA GLY A 126 -3.22 12.39 -25.05
C GLY A 126 -2.97 13.65 -24.23
N GLY A 127 -3.37 13.68 -22.96
CA GLY A 127 -3.06 14.76 -22.01
C GLY A 127 -2.98 14.27 -20.56
N ASP A 128 -2.45 15.14 -19.69
CA ASP A 128 -2.36 14.87 -18.26
C ASP A 128 -3.72 15.04 -17.58
N ARG A 129 -4.32 13.92 -17.20
CA ARG A 129 -5.58 13.90 -16.45
C ARG A 129 -5.29 14.04 -14.96
N PRO A 130 -5.83 15.06 -14.27
CA PRO A 130 -5.56 15.25 -12.85
C PRO A 130 -6.07 14.05 -12.03
N PRO A 131 -5.42 13.72 -10.90
CA PRO A 131 -5.90 12.70 -9.97
C PRO A 131 -7.35 12.96 -9.55
N ALA A 132 -8.16 11.90 -9.48
CA ALA A 132 -9.55 12.01 -9.06
C ALA A 132 -9.93 10.97 -7.99
N GLY A 133 -10.84 11.36 -7.10
CA GLY A 133 -11.33 10.48 -6.03
C GLY A 133 -10.18 9.95 -5.18
N GLY A 134 -10.16 8.63 -4.96
CA GLY A 134 -9.15 7.94 -4.15
C GLY A 134 -7.71 8.08 -4.65
N GLN A 135 -7.47 8.49 -5.90
CA GLN A 135 -6.10 8.72 -6.38
C GLN A 135 -5.43 9.95 -5.77
N ARG A 136 -6.20 10.91 -5.25
CA ARG A 136 -5.63 12.14 -4.66
C ARG A 136 -4.65 11.83 -3.55
N ARG A 137 -4.98 10.86 -2.69
CA ARG A 137 -4.10 10.46 -1.59
C ARG A 137 -2.87 9.64 -1.99
N PHE A 138 -2.73 9.35 -3.28
CA PHE A 138 -1.56 8.67 -3.84
C PHE A 138 -0.56 9.63 -4.46
N CYS A 139 -0.96 10.88 -4.71
CA CYS A 139 -0.21 11.81 -5.54
C CYS A 139 0.38 12.94 -4.71
N ASP A 140 1.70 13.07 -4.73
CA ASP A 140 2.35 14.30 -4.31
C ASP A 140 2.06 15.43 -5.33
N PRO A 141 1.98 16.69 -4.89
CA PRO A 141 1.61 17.81 -5.76
C PRO A 141 2.65 18.10 -6.84
N THR A 142 3.93 17.76 -6.60
CA THR A 142 5.04 17.97 -7.52
C THR A 142 6.06 16.83 -7.41
N VAL A 143 6.93 16.70 -8.42
CA VAL A 143 8.08 15.76 -8.37
C VAL A 143 9.01 16.10 -7.20
N SER A 144 9.24 17.39 -6.94
CA SER A 144 10.06 17.82 -5.79
C SER A 144 9.46 17.38 -4.47
N ALA A 145 8.15 17.52 -4.28
CA ALA A 145 7.47 17.06 -3.07
C ALA A 145 7.58 15.53 -2.88
N PHE A 146 7.46 14.76 -3.97
CA PHE A 146 7.71 13.31 -3.93
C PHE A 146 9.14 12.99 -3.49
N LEU A 147 10.15 13.65 -4.09
CA LEU A 147 11.56 13.41 -3.76
C LEU A 147 11.89 13.81 -2.32
N GLU A 148 11.40 14.96 -1.86
CA GLU A 148 11.56 15.42 -0.47
C GLU A 148 10.99 14.41 0.52
N ARG A 149 9.81 13.86 0.24
CA ARG A 149 9.20 12.83 1.09
C ARG A 149 10.00 11.53 1.08
N VAL A 150 10.49 11.09 -0.08
CA VAL A 150 11.36 9.90 -0.20
C VAL A 150 12.68 10.09 0.55
N ASP A 151 13.31 11.26 0.45
CA ASP A 151 14.53 11.59 1.18
C ASP A 151 14.29 11.66 2.69
N GLY A 152 13.13 12.21 3.11
CA GLY A 152 12.69 12.19 4.50
C GLY A 152 12.53 10.77 5.05
N LEU A 153 11.88 9.88 4.30
CA LEU A 153 11.73 8.47 4.67
C LEU A 153 13.09 7.77 4.77
N ARG A 154 14.01 8.06 3.84
CA ARG A 154 15.36 7.52 3.84
C ARG A 154 16.17 7.99 5.05
N ALA A 155 16.03 9.24 5.46
CA ALA A 155 16.67 9.78 6.64
C ALA A 155 16.11 9.12 7.91
N TRP A 156 14.78 9.00 8.00
CA TRP A 156 14.10 8.30 9.09
C TRP A 156 14.58 6.85 9.23
N ALA A 157 14.68 6.10 8.13
CA ALA A 157 15.09 4.69 8.16
C ALA A 157 16.56 4.45 8.59
N ARG A 158 17.38 5.51 8.66
CA ARG A 158 18.79 5.44 9.08
C ARG A 158 19.01 5.85 10.54
N GLY A 159 18.03 6.52 11.15
CA GLY A 159 18.07 6.95 12.55
C GLY A 159 17.55 5.87 13.47
#